data_AF-A0A8B8QBR9-F1
#
_entry.id   AF-A0A8B8QBR9-F1
#
_cell.length_a   1.000
_cell.length_b   1.000
_cell.length_c   1.000
_cell.angle_alpha   90.00
_cell.angle_beta   90.00
_cell.angle_gamma   90.00
#
_symmetry.space_group_name_H-M   'P 1'
#
loop_
_entity.id
_entity.type
_entity.pdbx_description
1 polymer ?
#
loop_
_entity_poly.entity_id
_entity_poly.type
_entity_poly.pdbx_seq_one_letter_code
_entity_poly.pdbx_strand_id
1 'polypeptide(L)'
;MKREIDTLERIKDEESKMFRRNNIEFDFSILVRIKELMVDISSRCMELALKESREAKEIENKVTVTKSQTQRTDCTKMLWRAFQFAFRVYSFAGGHDDHAENLSKELAHEIEASS
;
A
#
# COMPACT_ATOMS: atom_id res chain seq x y z
N MET A 1 7.12 -0.46 19.36
CA MET A 1 7.79 0.67 18.68
C MET A 1 9.21 0.95 19.19
N LYS A 2 9.43 1.61 20.35
CA LYS A 2 10.81 2.00 20.76
C LYS A 2 11.80 0.82 20.90
N ARG A 3 11.38 -0.28 21.55
CA ARG A 3 12.20 -1.51 21.65
C ARG A 3 12.48 -2.20 20.31
N GLU A 4 11.54 -2.12 19.36
CA GLU A 4 11.69 -2.73 18.04
C GLU A 4 12.67 -1.93 17.19
N ILE A 5 12.58 -0.60 17.27
CA ILE A 5 13.55 0.32 16.64
C ILE A 5 14.95 0.06 17.20
N ASP A 6 15.12 0.01 18.52
CA ASP A 6 16.40 -0.28 19.16
C ASP A 6 16.96 -1.66 18.72
N THR A 7 16.08 -2.65 18.54
CA THR A 7 16.47 -3.98 18.06
C THR A 7 16.94 -3.94 16.60
N LEU A 8 16.24 -3.20 15.74
CA LEU A 8 16.60 -3.03 14.34
C LEU A 8 17.91 -2.25 14.18
N GLU A 9 18.14 -1.22 14.99
CA GLU A 9 19.42 -0.49 15.00
C GLU A 9 20.58 -1.39 15.39
N ARG A 10 20.41 -2.23 16.42
CA ARG A 10 21.43 -3.22 16.81
C ARG A 10 21.72 -4.22 15.68
N ILE A 11 20.69 -4.73 15.01
CA ILE A 11 20.85 -5.65 13.87
C ILE A 11 21.60 -4.96 12.73
N LYS A 12 21.23 -3.73 12.38
CA LYS A 12 21.92 -2.93 11.35
C LYS A 12 23.41 -2.79 11.67
N ASP A 13 23.76 -2.51 12.93
CA ASP A 13 25.14 -2.35 13.37
C ASP A 13 25.93 -3.67 13.32
N GLU A 14 25.29 -4.80 13.68
CA GLU A 14 25.88 -6.14 13.59
C GLU A 14 26.14 -6.55 12.14
N GLU A 15 25.16 -6.39 11.26
CA GLU A 15 25.27 -6.66 9.82
C GLU A 15 26.33 -5.75 9.16
N SER A 16 26.36 -4.46 9.52
CA SER A 16 27.37 -3.52 9.02
C SER A 16 28.79 -3.95 9.41
N LYS A 17 28.99 -4.48 10.63
CA LYS A 17 30.28 -5.05 11.05
C LYS A 17 30.61 -6.33 10.26
N MET A 18 29.63 -7.18 10.01
CA MET A 18 29.81 -8.41 9.22
C MET A 18 30.19 -8.13 7.77
N PHE A 19 29.54 -7.15 7.11
CA PHE A 19 29.91 -6.75 5.75
C PHE A 19 31.31 -6.17 5.68
N ARG A 20 31.67 -5.25 6.59
CA ARG A 20 33.02 -4.70 6.66
C ARG A 20 34.10 -5.77 6.88
N ARG A 21 33.85 -6.78 7.72
CA ARG A 21 34.76 -7.91 7.92
C ARG A 21 35.03 -8.70 6.64
N ASN A 22 34.06 -8.75 5.73
CA ASN A 22 34.17 -9.40 4.44
C ASN A 22 34.58 -8.43 3.31
N ASN A 23 35.04 -7.23 3.65
CA ASN A 23 35.42 -6.17 2.71
C ASN A 23 34.28 -5.75 1.76
N ILE A 24 33.05 -5.82 2.25
CA ILE A 24 31.84 -5.38 1.55
C ILE A 24 31.40 -4.04 2.14
N GLU A 25 31.33 -3.02 1.29
CA GLU A 25 30.72 -1.74 1.62
C GLU A 25 29.25 -1.78 1.19
N PHE A 26 28.34 -1.63 2.15
CA PHE A 26 26.91 -1.64 1.90
C PHE A 26 26.28 -0.36 2.46
N ASP A 27 25.64 0.40 1.57
CA ASP A 27 24.89 1.58 1.94
C ASP A 27 23.47 1.19 2.38
N PHE A 28 23.23 1.18 3.70
CA PHE A 28 21.92 0.87 4.27
C PHE A 28 20.85 1.93 3.96
N SER A 29 21.23 3.12 3.47
CA SER A 29 20.26 4.15 3.05
C SER A 29 19.35 3.66 1.92
N ILE A 30 19.82 2.71 1.09
CA ILE A 30 19.02 2.11 0.01
C ILE A 30 17.78 1.40 0.54
N LEU A 31 17.84 0.81 1.73
CA LEU A 31 16.71 0.11 2.34
C LEU A 31 15.62 1.09 2.79
N VAL A 32 16.02 2.27 3.27
CA VAL A 32 15.09 3.36 3.61
C VAL A 32 14.40 3.85 2.35
N ARG A 33 15.17 4.13 1.30
CA ARG A 33 14.64 4.58 0.02
C ARG A 33 13.69 3.58 -0.63
N ILE A 34 13.99 2.27 -0.54
CA ILE A 34 13.08 1.22 -1.01
C ILE A 34 11.76 1.25 -0.23
N LYS A 35 11.80 1.41 1.11
CA LYS A 35 10.59 1.50 1.93
C LYS A 35 9.73 2.71 1.54
N GLU A 36 10.33 3.88 1.40
CA GLU A 36 9.65 5.10 0.98
C GLU A 36 8.98 4.92 -0.39
N LEU A 37 9.73 4.41 -1.38
CA LEU A 37 9.17 4.14 -2.72
C LEU A 37 8.02 3.12 -2.70
N MET A 38 8.08 2.12 -1.82
CA MET A 38 7.00 1.15 -1.67
C MET A 38 5.74 1.79 -1.07
N VAL A 39 5.89 2.72 -0.12
CA VAL A 39 4.78 3.53 0.39
C VAL A 39 4.19 4.42 -0.71
N ASP A 40 5.04 5.07 -1.51
CA ASP A 40 4.61 5.91 -2.64
C ASP A 40 3.79 5.11 -3.68
N ILE A 41 4.28 3.94 -4.07
CA ILE A 41 3.59 3.05 -5.03
C ILE A 41 2.24 2.61 -4.45
N SER A 42 2.23 2.20 -3.18
CA SER A 42 1.01 1.76 -2.51
C SER A 42 -0.05 2.86 -2.48
N SER A 43 0.34 4.06 -2.04
CA SER A 43 -0.57 5.21 -1.94
C SER A 43 -1.16 5.59 -3.29
N ARG A 44 -0.34 5.65 -4.35
CA ARG A 44 -0.82 5.93 -5.72
C ARG A 44 -1.79 4.87 -6.23
N CYS A 45 -1.55 3.58 -5.95
CA CYS A 45 -2.49 2.52 -6.29
C CYS A 45 -3.84 2.70 -5.58
N MET A 46 -3.83 3.10 -4.30
CA MET A 46 -5.05 3.37 -3.54
C MET A 46 -5.81 4.58 -4.08
N GLU A 47 -5.11 5.67 -4.42
CA GLU A 47 -5.70 6.85 -5.05
C GLU A 47 -6.40 6.52 -6.38
N LEU A 48 -5.74 5.74 -7.24
CA LEU A 48 -6.33 5.29 -8.50
C LEU A 48 -7.57 4.41 -8.26
N ALA A 49 -7.51 3.49 -7.29
CA ALA A 49 -8.64 2.64 -6.95
C ALA A 49 -9.84 3.46 -6.44
N LEU A 50 -9.61 4.44 -5.56
CA LEU A 50 -10.65 5.35 -5.07
C LEU A 50 -11.28 6.17 -6.19
N LYS A 51 -10.45 6.68 -7.11
CA LYS A 51 -10.91 7.46 -8.26
C LYS A 51 -11.84 6.63 -9.16
N GLU A 52 -11.40 5.44 -9.56
CA GLU A 52 -12.19 4.55 -10.42
C GLU A 52 -13.51 4.14 -9.76
N SER A 53 -13.51 3.89 -8.43
CA SER A 53 -14.74 3.61 -7.67
C SER A 53 -15.75 4.77 -7.73
N ARG A 54 -15.28 6.00 -7.49
CA ARG A 54 -16.12 7.20 -7.53
C ARG A 54 -16.70 7.45 -8.92
N GLU A 55 -15.87 7.36 -9.96
CA GLU A 55 -16.31 7.53 -11.35
C GLU A 55 -17.35 6.46 -11.75
N ALA A 56 -17.15 5.21 -11.33
CA ALA A 56 -18.13 4.14 -11.55
C ALA A 56 -19.49 4.43 -10.89
N LYS A 57 -19.50 5.01 -9.68
CA LYS A 57 -20.73 5.45 -8.98
C LYS A 57 -21.40 6.64 -9.66
N GLU A 58 -20.65 7.59 -10.21
CA GLU A 58 -21.21 8.73 -10.94
C GLU A 58 -21.87 8.33 -12.27
N ILE A 59 -21.29 7.37 -12.99
CA ILE A 59 -21.85 6.82 -14.23
C ILE A 59 -23.14 6.04 -13.92
N GLU A 60 -23.20 5.36 -12.77
CA GLU A 60 -24.42 4.66 -12.31
C GLU A 60 -25.60 5.59 -12.10
N ASN A 61 -25.38 6.74 -11.45
CA ASN A 61 -26.42 7.74 -11.23
C ASN A 61 -27.01 8.31 -12.53
N LYS A 62 -26.33 8.11 -13.68
CA LYS A 62 -26.73 8.61 -15.00
C LYS A 62 -27.33 7.53 -15.92
N VAL A 63 -27.10 6.23 -15.67
CA VAL A 63 -27.50 5.15 -16.59
C VAL A 63 -28.21 4.02 -15.85
N THR A 64 -29.54 4.01 -15.93
CA THR A 64 -30.35 2.83 -15.63
C THR A 64 -30.07 1.69 -16.62
N VAL A 65 -29.83 0.48 -16.08
CA VAL A 65 -30.29 -0.85 -16.57
C VAL A 65 -29.28 -1.78 -17.30
N THR A 66 -28.87 -2.83 -16.55
CA THR A 66 -28.83 -4.30 -16.86
C THR A 66 -27.68 -5.02 -17.57
N LYS A 67 -26.64 -4.40 -18.13
CA LYS A 67 -25.43 -5.16 -18.57
C LYS A 67 -24.21 -5.02 -17.66
N SER A 68 -24.31 -4.17 -16.63
CA SER A 68 -23.17 -3.72 -15.81
C SER A 68 -22.82 -4.60 -14.61
N GLN A 69 -23.71 -5.50 -14.16
CA GLN A 69 -23.49 -6.23 -12.89
C GLN A 69 -22.29 -7.19 -12.93
N THR A 70 -22.11 -7.99 -13.99
CA THR A 70 -20.99 -8.97 -14.06
C THR A 70 -19.64 -8.27 -14.19
N GLN A 71 -19.53 -7.28 -15.09
CA GLN A 71 -18.32 -6.45 -15.22
C GLN A 71 -18.00 -5.66 -13.94
N ARG A 72 -19.03 -5.16 -13.22
CA ARG A 72 -18.85 -4.52 -11.92
C ARG A 72 -18.28 -5.48 -10.90
N THR A 73 -18.82 -6.69 -10.77
CA THR A 73 -18.28 -7.65 -9.79
C THR A 73 -16.82 -7.99 -10.06
N ASP A 74 -16.39 -8.00 -11.33
CA ASP A 74 -14.99 -8.27 -11.67
C ASP A 74 -14.08 -7.05 -11.48
N CYS A 75 -14.59 -5.83 -11.73
CA CYS A 75 -13.89 -4.58 -11.41
C CYS A 75 -13.72 -4.41 -9.89
N THR A 76 -14.78 -4.62 -9.10
CA THR A 76 -14.73 -4.58 -7.63
C THR A 76 -13.78 -5.64 -7.07
N LYS A 77 -13.77 -6.87 -7.62
CA LYS A 77 -12.78 -7.90 -7.25
C LYS A 77 -11.36 -7.49 -7.58
N MET A 78 -11.14 -6.85 -8.73
CA MET A 78 -9.81 -6.39 -9.13
C MET A 78 -9.32 -5.26 -8.23
N LEU A 79 -10.19 -4.28 -7.93
CA LEU A 79 -9.92 -3.20 -6.99
C LEU A 79 -9.63 -3.74 -5.58
N TRP A 80 -10.39 -4.73 -5.12
CA TRP A 80 -10.14 -5.42 -3.85
C TRP A 80 -8.77 -6.11 -3.82
N ARG A 81 -8.40 -6.81 -4.90
CA ARG A 81 -7.07 -7.43 -5.02
C ARG A 81 -5.94 -6.39 -5.07
N ALA A 82 -6.15 -5.28 -5.77
CA ALA A 82 -5.20 -4.17 -5.81
C ALA A 82 -5.04 -3.52 -4.44
N PHE A 83 -6.14 -3.33 -3.69
CA PHE A 83 -6.12 -2.86 -2.31
C PHE A 83 -5.37 -3.84 -1.40
N GLN A 84 -5.72 -5.13 -1.41
CA GLN A 84 -5.04 -6.14 -0.60
C GLN A 84 -3.53 -6.17 -0.88
N PHE A 85 -3.14 -6.00 -2.14
CA PHE A 85 -1.75 -5.90 -2.54
C PHE A 85 -1.10 -4.62 -1.99
N ALA A 86 -1.70 -3.44 -2.20
CA ALA A 86 -1.20 -2.16 -1.73
C ALA A 86 -1.08 -2.12 -0.20
N PHE A 87 -2.09 -2.63 0.53
CA PHE A 87 -2.09 -2.73 1.98
C PHE A 87 -0.99 -3.66 2.51
N ARG A 88 -0.74 -4.79 1.84
CA ARG A 88 0.38 -5.68 2.18
C ARG A 88 1.73 -5.00 1.98
N VAL A 89 1.88 -4.24 0.89
CA VAL A 89 3.11 -3.45 0.63
C VAL A 89 3.31 -2.35 1.67
N TYR A 90 2.25 -1.63 2.04
CA TYR A 90 2.26 -0.62 3.11
C TYR A 90 2.63 -1.22 4.47
N SER A 91 1.98 -2.33 4.84
CA SER A 91 2.26 -3.06 6.08
C SER A 91 3.69 -3.60 6.11
N PHE A 92 4.20 -4.09 4.96
CA PHE A 92 5.59 -4.52 4.82
C PHE A 92 6.58 -3.36 5.00
N ALA A 93 6.26 -2.16 4.51
CA ALA A 93 7.09 -0.97 4.67
C ALA A 93 7.13 -0.47 6.13
N GLY A 94 6.20 -0.90 6.97
CA GLY A 94 6.18 -0.65 8.40
C GLY A 94 4.91 0.04 8.90
N GLY A 95 3.99 0.44 8.02
CA GLY A 95 2.71 0.99 8.44
C GLY A 95 2.81 2.31 9.24
N HIS A 96 3.76 3.18 8.89
CA HIS A 96 4.10 4.38 9.67
C HIS A 96 3.91 5.69 8.89
N ASP A 97 3.17 5.64 7.79
CA ASP A 97 2.86 6.82 6.98
C ASP A 97 1.39 7.19 7.18
N ASP A 98 1.14 8.34 7.82
CA ASP A 98 -0.20 8.79 8.17
C ASP A 98 -1.08 9.04 6.94
N HIS A 99 -0.48 9.40 5.80
CA HIS A 99 -1.20 9.63 4.56
C HIS A 99 -1.70 8.30 3.95
N ALA A 100 -0.83 7.29 3.84
CA ALA A 100 -1.17 5.95 3.41
C ALA A 100 -2.17 5.25 4.36
N GLU A 101 -2.06 5.51 5.66
CA GLU A 101 -3.00 5.03 6.68
C GLU A 101 -4.41 5.59 6.46
N ASN A 102 -4.53 6.89 6.19
CA ASN A 102 -5.81 7.54 5.92
C ASN A 102 -6.43 7.05 4.60
N LEU A 103 -5.64 6.94 3.53
CA LEU A 103 -6.08 6.37 2.24
C LEU A 103 -6.58 4.94 2.39
N SER A 104 -5.89 4.12 3.19
CA SER A 104 -6.30 2.74 3.45
C SER A 104 -7.67 2.66 4.14
N LYS A 105 -7.95 3.54 5.10
CA LYS A 105 -9.24 3.62 5.82
C LYS A 105 -10.37 4.09 4.91
N GLU A 106 -10.12 5.14 4.13
CA GLU A 106 -11.11 5.69 3.20
C GLU A 106 -11.50 4.68 2.12
N LEU A 107 -10.50 3.98 1.57
CA LEU A 107 -10.72 2.94 0.57
C LEU A 107 -11.48 1.73 1.15
N ALA A 108 -11.16 1.30 2.38
CA ALA A 108 -11.91 0.24 3.06
C ALA A 108 -13.40 0.60 3.21
N HIS A 109 -13.71 1.82 3.66
CA HIS A 109 -15.09 2.31 3.75
C HIS A 109 -15.79 2.38 2.39
N GLU A 110 -15.08 2.82 1.35
CA GLU A 110 -15.62 2.90 0.00
C GLU A 110 -15.98 1.52 -0.56
N ILE A 111 -15.19 0.49 -0.25
CA ILE A 111 -15.45 -0.91 -0.63
C ILE A 111 -16.64 -1.49 0.15
N GLU A 112 -16.71 -1.26 1.46
CA GLU A 112 -17.85 -1.69 2.30
C GLU A 112 -19.17 -1.05 1.83
N ALA A 113 -19.14 0.24 1.48
CA ALA A 113 -20.31 0.95 0.97
C ALA A 113 -20.73 0.54 -0.45
N SER A 114 -19.87 -0.17 -1.18
CA SER A 114 -20.12 -0.63 -2.56
C SER A 114 -20.41 -2.13 -2.67
N SER A 115 -20.39 -2.86 -1.55
CA SER A 115 -20.74 -4.29 -1.46
C SER A 115 -22.21 -4.48 -1.13
#